data_AF-A0A392U443-F1
#
_entry.id   AF-A0A392U443-F1
#
_cell.length_a   1.000
_cell.length_b   1.000
_cell.length_c   1.000
_cell.angle_alpha   90.00
_cell.angle_beta   90.00
_cell.angle_gamma   90.00
#
_symmetry.space_group_name_H-M   'P 1'
#
loop_
_entity.id
_entity.type
_entity.pdbx_description
1 polymer ?
#
loop_
_entity_poly.entity_id
_entity_poly.type
_entity_poly.pdbx_seq_one_letter_code
_entity_poly.pdbx_strand_id
1 'polypeptide(L)'
;AQIAEALATLANIVARDNDPGRDGDKRLERFKSHKPTIFTGGYNPEGAIKCIDEVEIIFEAMGCTEENKTILGVYVLREEAN
;
A
#
# COMPACT_ATOMS: atom_id res chain seq x y z
N ALA A 1 -34.79 -12.23 -16.22
CA ALA A 1 -33.99 -12.20 -14.97
C ALA A 1 -32.50 -11.90 -15.23
N GLN A 2 -32.15 -10.99 -16.17
CA GLN A 2 -30.74 -10.69 -16.51
C GLN A 2 -30.05 -9.74 -15.52
N ILE A 3 -30.82 -8.89 -14.83
CA ILE A 3 -30.27 -7.89 -13.91
C ILE A 3 -29.65 -8.57 -12.67
N ALA A 4 -30.26 -9.64 -12.16
CA ALA A 4 -29.75 -10.38 -11.01
C ALA A 4 -28.42 -11.09 -11.32
N GLU A 5 -28.26 -11.63 -12.53
CA GLU A 5 -27.04 -12.31 -12.97
C GLU A 5 -25.89 -11.32 -13.22
N ALA A 6 -26.19 -10.15 -13.79
CA ALA A 6 -25.24 -9.06 -13.92
C ALA A 6 -24.77 -8.53 -12.55
N LEU A 7 -25.70 -8.35 -11.60
CA LEU A 7 -25.38 -7.94 -10.23
C LEU A 7 -24.54 -8.99 -9.48
N ALA A 8 -24.85 -10.28 -9.64
CA ALA A 8 -24.07 -11.36 -9.05
C ALA A 8 -22.65 -11.44 -9.64
N THR A 9 -22.52 -11.18 -10.94
CA THR A 9 -21.20 -11.13 -11.61
C THR A 9 -20.36 -9.97 -11.11
N LEU A 10 -20.96 -8.76 -10.99
CA LEU A 10 -20.29 -7.59 -10.42
C LEU A 10 -19.89 -7.81 -8.96
N ALA A 11 -20.78 -8.39 -8.15
CA ALA A 11 -20.49 -8.71 -6.75
C ALA A 11 -19.35 -9.72 -6.61
N ASN A 12 -19.27 -10.72 -7.49
CA ASN A 12 -18.17 -11.68 -7.52
C ASN A 12 -16.84 -11.06 -7.96
N ILE A 13 -16.86 -10.09 -8.88
CA ILE A 13 -15.66 -9.34 -9.28
C ILE A 13 -15.17 -8.49 -8.11
N VAL A 14 -16.06 -7.70 -7.50
CA VAL A 14 -15.77 -6.87 -6.33
C VAL A 14 -15.28 -7.72 -5.16
N ALA A 15 -15.86 -8.90 -4.89
CA ALA A 15 -15.42 -9.79 -3.83
C ALA A 15 -14.04 -10.44 -4.08
N ARG A 16 -13.67 -10.64 -5.35
CA ARG A 16 -12.35 -11.18 -5.74
C ARG A 16 -11.23 -10.14 -5.65
N ASP A 17 -11.53 -8.88 -5.96
CA ASP A 17 -10.58 -7.77 -5.82
C ASP A 17 -10.45 -7.27 -4.37
N ASN A 18 -11.45 -7.52 -3.51
CA ASN A 18 -11.44 -7.11 -2.10
C ASN A 18 -11.04 -8.23 -1.12
N ASP A 19 -10.30 -9.26 -1.54
CA ASP A 19 -9.79 -10.28 -0.61
C ASP A 19 -8.68 -9.68 0.27
N PRO A 20 -8.94 -9.37 1.57
CA PRO A 20 -8.01 -8.56 2.37
C PRO A 20 -6.72 -9.31 2.71
N GLY A 21 -6.79 -10.65 2.77
CA GLY A 21 -5.66 -11.51 3.15
C GLY A 21 -4.74 -11.86 1.98
N ARG A 22 -5.27 -12.05 0.78
CA ARG A 22 -4.48 -12.32 -0.45
C ARG A 22 -3.92 -11.06 -1.10
N ASP A 23 -4.55 -9.92 -0.85
CA ASP A 23 -4.16 -8.64 -1.44
C ASP A 23 -3.14 -7.89 -0.57
N GLY A 24 -3.14 -8.07 0.75
CA GLY A 24 -2.16 -7.48 1.67
C GLY A 24 -0.72 -7.89 1.37
N ASP A 25 -0.43 -9.19 1.25
CA ASP A 25 0.91 -9.69 0.92
C ASP A 25 1.37 -9.24 -0.48
N LYS A 26 0.47 -9.24 -1.46
CA LYS A 26 0.77 -8.76 -2.82
C LYS A 26 1.02 -7.26 -2.86
N ARG A 27 0.30 -6.48 -2.05
CA ARG A 27 0.51 -5.04 -1.89
C ARG A 27 1.85 -4.74 -1.26
N LEU A 28 2.24 -5.46 -0.21
CA LEU A 28 3.56 -5.30 0.41
C LEU A 28 4.69 -5.65 -0.59
N GLU A 29 4.56 -6.75 -1.33
CA GLU A 29 5.56 -7.12 -2.33
C GLU A 29 5.62 -6.09 -3.48
N ARG A 30 4.47 -5.56 -3.91
CA ARG A 30 4.42 -4.46 -4.89
C ARG A 30 5.06 -3.20 -4.33
N PHE A 31 4.81 -2.85 -3.07
CA PHE A 31 5.43 -1.71 -2.40
C PHE A 31 6.95 -1.84 -2.38
N LYS A 32 7.48 -2.98 -1.93
CA LYS A 32 8.92 -3.27 -1.91
C LYS A 32 9.55 -3.24 -3.30
N SER A 33 8.82 -3.66 -4.34
CA SER A 33 9.30 -3.56 -5.72
C SER A 33 9.54 -2.13 -6.21
N HIS A 34 8.90 -1.12 -5.59
CA HIS A 34 9.17 0.29 -5.90
C HIS A 34 10.41 0.82 -5.16
N LYS A 35 11.05 -0.01 -4.33
CA LYS A 35 12.24 0.33 -3.54
C LYS A 35 12.03 1.65 -2.78
N PRO A 36 11.04 1.68 -1.86
CA PRO A 36 10.81 2.85 -1.04
C PRO A 36 12.13 3.25 -0.38
N THR A 37 12.42 4.54 -0.41
CA THR A 37 13.60 5.06 0.28
C THR A 37 13.44 4.78 1.76
N ILE A 38 14.40 4.05 2.32
CA ILE A 38 14.54 3.83 3.76
C ILE A 38 15.48 4.95 4.25
N PHE A 39 14.96 5.86 5.06
CA PHE A 39 15.75 6.76 5.86
C PHE A 39 16.63 5.96 6.84
N THR A 40 17.87 6.42 7.00
CA THR A 40 18.93 5.66 7.70
C THR A 40 19.19 6.22 9.09
N GLY A 41 18.21 6.93 9.64
CA GLY A 41 18.31 7.61 10.93
C GLY A 41 19.22 8.84 10.92
N GLY A 42 19.45 9.40 12.12
CA GLY A 42 20.31 10.57 12.34
C GLY A 42 19.56 11.92 12.30
N TYR A 43 20.25 13.00 12.70
CA TYR A 43 19.67 14.35 12.76
C TYR A 43 19.67 15.01 11.37
N ASN A 44 18.91 14.44 10.43
CA ASN A 44 18.76 14.91 9.06
C ASN A 44 17.27 15.15 8.73
N PRO A 45 16.71 16.32 9.09
CA PRO A 45 15.29 16.61 8.88
C PRO A 45 14.91 16.64 7.39
N GLU A 46 15.83 17.08 6.53
CA GLU A 46 15.60 17.21 5.08
C GLU A 46 15.56 15.84 4.40
N GLY A 47 16.42 14.91 4.84
CA GLY A 47 16.35 13.50 4.43
C GLY A 47 15.07 12.80 4.89
N ALA A 48 14.60 13.10 6.10
CA ALA A 48 13.34 12.55 6.61
C ALA A 48 12.13 13.06 5.82
N ILE A 49 12.08 14.35 5.49
CA ILE A 49 11.01 14.92 4.64
C ILE A 49 11.00 14.25 3.27
N LYS A 50 12.17 14.15 2.62
CA LYS A 50 12.26 13.50 1.30
C LYS A 50 11.83 12.03 1.33
N CYS A 51 12.15 11.30 2.40
CA CYS A 51 11.72 9.93 2.60
C CYS A 51 10.19 9.81 2.65
N ILE A 52 9.52 10.72 3.36
CA ILE A 52 8.06 10.73 3.49
C ILE A 52 7.42 11.02 2.13
N ASP A 53 7.90 12.02 1.39
CA ASP A 53 7.40 12.37 0.06
C ASP A 53 7.49 11.19 -0.93
N GLU A 54 8.64 10.50 -0.97
CA GLU A 54 8.83 9.35 -1.86
C GLU A 54 7.92 8.16 -1.49
N VAL A 55 7.69 7.92 -0.20
CA VAL A 55 6.74 6.89 0.27
C VAL A 55 5.30 7.25 -0.10
N GLU A 56 4.91 8.53 0.02
CA GLU A 56 3.58 9.00 -0.35
C GLU A 56 3.30 8.85 -1.85
N ILE A 57 4.28 9.19 -2.70
CA ILE A 57 4.19 8.98 -4.17
C ILE A 57 3.95 7.50 -4.51
N ILE A 58 4.61 6.57 -3.81
CA ILE A 58 4.41 5.13 -4.04
C ILE A 58 3.00 4.71 -3.61
N PHE A 59 2.49 5.22 -2.50
CA PHE A 59 1.11 4.94 -2.08
C PHE A 59 0.08 5.44 -3.10
N GLU A 60 0.27 6.64 -3.65
CA GLU A 60 -0.58 7.15 -4.72
C GLU A 60 -0.51 6.30 -5.99
N ALA A 61 0.70 5.94 -6.44
CA ALA A 61 0.91 5.11 -7.63
C ALA A 61 0.31 3.70 -7.50
N MET A 62 0.22 3.18 -6.28
CA MET A 62 -0.43 1.91 -5.99
C MET A 62 -1.95 2.01 -5.78
N GLY A 63 -2.50 3.21 -5.61
CA GLY A 63 -3.91 3.43 -5.28
C GLY A 63 -4.26 2.99 -3.86
N CYS A 64 -3.36 3.19 -2.90
CA CYS A 64 -3.58 2.79 -1.51
C CYS A 64 -4.72 3.57 -0.86
N THR A 65 -5.60 2.86 -0.15
CA THR A 65 -6.51 3.45 0.83
C THR A 65 -5.74 3.90 2.08
N GLU A 66 -6.34 4.77 2.89
CA GLU A 66 -5.72 5.25 4.15
C GLU A 66 -5.36 4.10 5.12
N GLU A 67 -6.19 3.05 5.15
CA GLU A 67 -5.90 1.83 5.91
C GLU A 67 -4.63 1.12 5.40
N ASN A 68 -4.48 1.02 4.07
CA ASN A 68 -3.30 0.42 3.44
C ASN A 68 -2.03 1.24 3.69
N LYS A 69 -2.14 2.57 3.61
CA LYS A 69 -1.03 3.49 3.93
C LYS A 69 -0.56 3.31 5.37
N THR A 70 -1.50 3.15 6.31
CA THR A 70 -1.18 2.92 7.71
C THR A 70 -0.41 1.61 7.91
N ILE A 71 -0.89 0.50 7.32
CA ILE A 71 -0.25 -0.81 7.45
C ILE A 71 1.16 -0.82 6.83
N LEU A 72 1.32 -0.27 5.63
CA LEU A 72 2.61 -0.23 4.93
C LEU A 72 3.57 0.81 5.53
N GLY A 73 3.06 1.92 6.04
CA GLY A 73 3.85 2.92 6.75
C GLY A 73 4.46 2.37 8.04
N VAL A 74 3.73 1.54 8.79
CA VAL A 74 4.27 0.82 9.96
C VAL A 74 5.38 -0.15 9.56
N TYR A 75 5.31 -0.78 8.38
CA TYR A 75 6.41 -1.60 7.86
C TYR A 75 7.66 -0.76 7.60
N VAL A 76 7.54 0.38 6.91
CA VAL A 76 8.67 1.31 6.67
C VAL A 76 9.31 1.70 8.00
N LEU A 77 8.52 2.24 8.95
CA LEU A 77 9.02 2.67 10.25
C LEU A 77 9.70 1.56 11.07
N ARG A 78 9.32 0.30 10.88
CA ARG A 78 10.00 -0.83 11.50
C ARG A 78 11.38 -1.07 10.88
N GLU A 79 11.49 -1.02 9.56
CA GLU A 79 12.76 -1.19 8.84
C GLU A 79 13.72 -0.03 9.10
N GLU A 80 13.20 1.19 9.27
CA GLU A 80 13.96 2.40 9.69
C GLU A 80 14.62 2.26 11.07
N ALA A 81 13.94 1.56 11.98
CA ALA A 81 14.33 1.44 13.38
C ALA A 81 15.28 0.26 13.65
N ASN A 82 15.59 -0.53 12.63
CA ASN A 82 16.35 -1.79 12.72
C ASN A 82 17.76 -1.62 12.14
#